data_AF-A0A1T5B8M8-F1
#
_entry.id   AF-A0A1T5B8M8-F1
#
_cell.length_a   1.000
_cell.length_b   1.000
_cell.length_c   1.000
_cell.angle_alpha   90.00
_cell.angle_beta   90.00
_cell.angle_gamma   90.00
#
_symmetry.space_group_name_H-M   'P 1'
#
loop_
_entity.id
_entity.type
_entity.pdbx_description
1 polymer ?
#
loop_
_entity_poly.entity_id
_entity_poly.type
_entity_poly.pdbx_seq_one_letter_code
_entity_poly.pdbx_strand_id
1 'polypeptide(L)'
;MYNLKYTVPFMDIDGNNYTIQILEEGGSGSPVELTGGNPSFTVDVNDEDFLYTPTRFSGATLKVVGSDYLQTLFSTDYQKFKVNLIKGSTII
;
A
#
# COMPACT_ATOMS: atom_id res chain seq x y z
N MET A 1 -14.64 -1.10 11.06
CA MET A 1 -13.32 -1.47 11.66
C MET A 1 -12.46 -2.05 10.55
N TYR A 2 -11.18 -1.67 10.48
CA TYR A 2 -10.25 -2.14 9.45
C TYR A 2 -9.58 -3.44 9.90
N ASN A 3 -9.63 -4.47 9.06
CA ASN A 3 -9.00 -5.76 9.30
C ASN A 3 -7.93 -6.03 8.26
N LEU A 4 -6.83 -6.68 8.67
CA LEU A 4 -5.71 -6.99 7.78
C LEU A 4 -6.14 -8.02 6.72
N LYS A 5 -6.04 -7.63 5.46
CA LYS A 5 -6.41 -8.48 4.31
C LYS A 5 -5.18 -9.02 3.60
N TYR A 6 -4.18 -8.18 3.35
CA TYR A 6 -2.94 -8.57 2.67
C TYR A 6 -1.69 -8.02 3.34
N THR A 7 -0.59 -8.76 3.23
CA THR A 7 0.76 -8.33 3.60
C THR A 7 1.70 -8.43 2.41
N VAL A 8 2.59 -7.45 2.24
CA VAL A 8 3.63 -7.48 1.20
C VAL A 8 4.97 -7.18 1.86
N PRO A 9 5.92 -8.14 1.89
CA PRO A 9 7.28 -7.85 2.34
C PRO A 9 7.98 -6.97 1.31
N PHE A 10 8.68 -5.94 1.80
CA PHE A 10 9.41 -4.96 0.99
C PHE A 10 10.76 -4.66 1.64
N MET A 11 11.81 -4.52 0.84
CA MET A 11 13.13 -4.07 1.29
C MET A 11 13.49 -2.79 0.55
N ASP A 12 13.90 -1.75 1.27
CA ASP A 12 14.38 -0.52 0.64
C ASP A 12 15.79 -0.68 0.05
N ILE A 13 16.25 0.35 -0.66
CA ILE A 13 17.60 0.37 -1.25
C ILE A 13 18.72 0.33 -0.21
N ASP A 14 18.43 0.75 1.03
CA ASP A 14 19.35 0.75 2.17
C ASP A 14 19.36 -0.59 2.93
N GLY A 15 18.58 -1.58 2.48
CA GLY A 15 18.49 -2.92 3.08
C GLY A 15 17.60 -3.03 4.32
N ASN A 16 16.80 -1.99 4.64
CA ASN A 16 15.81 -2.07 5.71
C ASN A 16 14.60 -2.89 5.25
N ASN A 17 14.14 -3.78 6.13
CA ASN A 17 12.92 -4.56 5.92
C ASN A 17 11.69 -3.79 6.37
N TYR A 18 10.67 -3.79 5.51
CA TYR A 18 9.35 -3.25 5.77
C TYR A 18 8.27 -4.28 5.42
N THR A 19 7.08 -4.03 5.95
CA THR A 19 5.89 -4.79 5.61
C THR A 19 4.79 -3.82 5.24
N ILE A 20 4.28 -3.93 4.02
CA ILE A 20 3.10 -3.18 3.60
C ILE A 20 1.87 -3.98 4.00
N GLN A 21 0.94 -3.33 4.68
CA GLN A 21 -0.31 -3.91 5.10
C GLN A 21 -1.46 -3.27 4.34
N ILE A 22 -2.30 -4.10 3.71
CA ILE A 22 -3.56 -3.65 3.12
C ILE A 22 -4.68 -4.12 4.03
N LEU A 23 -5.42 -3.17 4.58
CA LEU A 23 -6.54 -3.40 5.47
C LEU A 23 -7.85 -3.08 4.75
N GLU A 24 -8.89 -3.85 5.05
CA GLU A 24 -10.23 -3.69 4.50
C GLU A 24 -11.23 -3.33 5.60
N GLU A 25 -12.08 -2.35 5.32
CA GLU A 25 -13.18 -2.01 6.21
C GLU A 25 -14.26 -3.10 6.19
N GLY A 26 -14.52 -3.69 7.37
CA GLY A 26 -15.45 -4.80 7.50
C GLY A 26 -14.94 -6.11 6.90
N GLY A 27 -13.65 -6.17 6.54
CA GLY A 27 -13.02 -7.39 6.04
C GLY A 27 -13.09 -8.51 7.07
N SER A 28 -13.15 -9.75 6.59
CA SER A 28 -13.13 -10.95 7.42
C SER A 28 -12.22 -11.99 6.78
N GLY A 29 -11.53 -12.78 7.60
CA GLY A 29 -10.59 -13.80 7.13
C GLY A 29 -9.17 -13.61 7.66
N SER A 30 -8.32 -14.57 7.31
CA SER A 30 -6.89 -14.51 7.62
C SER A 30 -6.15 -13.75 6.53
N PRO A 31 -5.14 -12.93 6.89
CA PRO A 31 -4.39 -12.15 5.92
C PRO A 31 -3.57 -13.06 4.99
N VAL A 32 -3.48 -12.67 3.73
CA VAL A 32 -2.70 -13.38 2.71
C VAL A 32 -1.43 -12.60 2.39
N GLU A 33 -0.28 -13.27 2.42
CA GLU A 33 0.98 -12.68 1.99
C GLU A 33 1.07 -12.67 0.45
N LEU A 34 1.37 -11.51 -0.12
CA LEU A 34 1.55 -11.29 -1.54
C LEU A 34 3.03 -11.03 -1.85
N THR A 35 3.44 -11.40 -3.06
CA THR A 35 4.78 -11.11 -3.55
C THR A 35 4.83 -9.70 -4.15
N GLY A 36 5.77 -8.88 -3.71
CA GLY A 36 6.03 -7.57 -4.31
C GLY A 36 6.55 -7.70 -5.76
N GLY A 37 6.14 -6.78 -6.63
CA GLY A 37 6.74 -6.60 -7.95
C GLY A 37 8.14 -6.02 -7.86
N ASN A 38 8.82 -5.78 -8.99
CA ASN A 38 10.13 -5.12 -8.99
C ASN A 38 10.07 -3.81 -9.80
N PRO A 39 10.25 -2.62 -9.19
CA PRO A 39 10.29 -2.34 -7.75
C PRO A 39 8.92 -2.52 -7.08
N SER A 40 8.88 -2.94 -5.81
CA SER A 40 7.61 -3.29 -5.14
C SER A 40 6.84 -2.07 -4.66
N PHE A 41 7.53 -1.02 -4.23
CA PHE A 41 6.92 0.21 -3.75
C PHE A 41 7.71 1.41 -4.27
N THR A 42 7.00 2.39 -4.79
CA THR A 42 7.59 3.64 -5.30
C THR A 42 6.77 4.80 -4.74
N VAL A 43 7.46 5.84 -4.25
CA VAL A 43 6.84 7.08 -3.81
C VAL A 43 7.20 8.16 -4.82
N ASP A 44 6.19 8.81 -5.36
CA ASP A 44 6.31 9.91 -6.31
C ASP A 44 6.00 11.20 -5.57
N VAL A 45 7.02 12.03 -5.36
CA VAL A 45 6.85 13.39 -4.81
C VAL A 45 6.69 14.32 -5.98
N ASN A 46 5.54 14.98 -6.06
CA ASN A 46 5.32 16.01 -7.08
C ASN A 46 5.76 17.35 -6.48
N ASP A 47 6.95 17.82 -6.86
CA ASP A 47 7.35 19.20 -6.64
C ASP A 47 6.63 20.07 -7.69
N GLU A 48 5.42 20.50 -7.38
CA GLU A 48 4.72 21.46 -8.24
C GLU A 48 5.24 22.87 -7.98
N ASP A 49 6.01 23.41 -8.94
CA ASP A 49 6.52 24.79 -8.96
C ASP A 49 5.41 25.86 -9.17
N PHE A 50 4.12 25.49 -9.21
CA PHE A 50 3.04 26.38 -9.63
C PHE A 50 1.91 26.55 -8.58
N LEU A 51 1.59 27.81 -8.26
CA LEU A 51 0.79 28.21 -7.07
C LEU A 51 -0.72 27.86 -7.12
N TYR A 52 -1.25 27.37 -8.25
CA TYR A 52 -2.70 27.26 -8.49
C TYR A 52 -3.19 25.84 -8.82
N THR A 53 -2.31 24.85 -8.86
CA THR A 53 -2.70 23.44 -8.95
C THR A 53 -2.98 22.90 -7.54
N PRO A 54 -4.07 22.15 -7.31
CA PRO A 54 -4.32 21.54 -6.01
C PRO A 54 -3.15 20.62 -5.63
N THR A 55 -2.40 21.01 -4.60
CA THR A 55 -1.14 20.36 -4.23
C THR A 55 -1.39 18.92 -3.79
N ARG A 56 -1.03 17.96 -4.63
CA ARG A 56 -0.99 16.53 -4.27
C ARG A 56 0.44 16.19 -3.85
N PHE A 57 0.75 16.46 -2.59
CA PHE A 57 2.11 16.44 -2.03
C PHE A 57 2.89 15.14 -2.27
N SER A 58 2.23 13.99 -2.35
CA SER A 58 2.89 12.72 -2.68
C SER A 58 1.89 11.67 -3.14
N GLY A 59 2.26 10.88 -4.16
CA GLY A 59 1.61 9.63 -4.54
C GLY A 59 2.49 8.43 -4.16
N ALA A 60 1.90 7.26 -4.04
CA ALA A 60 2.65 6.02 -3.90
C ALA A 60 2.04 4.92 -4.76
N THR A 61 2.91 4.14 -5.39
CA THR A 61 2.57 3.01 -6.24
C THR A 61 3.08 1.72 -5.61
N LEU A 62 2.17 0.81 -5.25
CA LEU A 62 2.48 -0.55 -4.83
C LEU A 62 2.29 -1.50 -6.01
N LYS A 63 3.38 -2.12 -6.45
CA LYS A 63 3.35 -3.19 -7.45
C LYS A 63 3.38 -4.53 -6.73
N VAL A 64 2.39 -5.37 -7.02
CA VAL A 64 2.27 -6.73 -6.49
C VAL A 64 2.16 -7.71 -7.64
N VAL A 65 2.83 -8.85 -7.50
CA VAL A 65 2.63 -10.01 -8.37
C VAL A 65 1.40 -10.72 -7.85
N GLY A 66 0.31 -10.66 -8.61
CA GLY A 66 -0.94 -11.29 -8.21
C GLY A 66 -1.59 -12.12 -9.30
N SER A 67 -2.34 -13.11 -8.84
CA SER A 67 -3.35 -13.86 -9.58
C SER A 67 -4.74 -13.42 -9.10
N ASP A 68 -5.75 -14.29 -9.09
CA ASP A 68 -7.17 -13.96 -8.86
C ASP A 68 -7.50 -13.23 -7.55
N TYR A 69 -6.63 -13.30 -6.54
CA TYR A 69 -6.82 -12.65 -5.24
C TYR A 69 -6.96 -11.11 -5.32
N LEU A 70 -6.34 -10.47 -6.31
CA LEU A 70 -6.38 -9.00 -6.48
C LEU A 70 -7.71 -8.46 -7.01
N GLN A 71 -8.61 -9.32 -7.52
CA GLN A 71 -9.94 -8.88 -7.98
C GLN A 71 -10.76 -8.22 -6.85
N THR A 72 -10.39 -8.48 -5.60
CA THR A 72 -11.08 -7.96 -4.41
C THR A 72 -10.61 -6.58 -3.94
N LEU A 73 -9.58 -5.98 -4.55
CA LEU A 73 -9.08 -4.65 -4.17
C LEU A 73 -9.78 -3.49 -4.89
N PHE A 74 -10.72 -3.79 -5.80
CA PHE A 74 -11.56 -2.78 -6.42
C PHE A 74 -12.85 -2.60 -5.60
N SER A 75 -13.18 -1.35 -5.27
CA SER A 75 -14.42 -1.01 -4.55
C SER A 75 -14.94 0.36 -4.98
N THR A 76 -16.26 0.51 -4.99
CA THR A 76 -16.94 1.81 -5.11
C THR A 76 -17.15 2.49 -3.77
N ASP A 77 -17.01 1.76 -2.67
CA ASP A 77 -17.15 2.29 -1.32
C ASP A 77 -15.98 3.23 -0.98
N TYR A 78 -16.33 4.37 -0.39
CA TYR A 78 -15.35 5.36 0.02
C TYR A 78 -14.44 4.81 1.13
N GLN A 79 -13.12 4.98 0.98
CA GLN A 79 -12.09 4.53 1.93
C GLN A 79 -12.16 3.04 2.30
N LYS A 80 -12.68 2.17 1.42
CA LYS A 80 -12.79 0.74 1.68
C LYS A 80 -11.47 0.07 2.10
N PHE A 81 -10.37 0.52 1.50
CA PHE A 81 -9.03 -0.02 1.75
C PHE A 81 -8.12 1.04 2.35
N LYS A 82 -7.34 0.61 3.34
CA LYS A 82 -6.27 1.40 3.97
C LYS A 82 -4.94 0.70 3.75
N VAL A 83 -3.90 1.46 3.44
CA VAL A 83 -2.54 0.95 3.28
C VAL A 83 -1.66 1.53 4.38
N ASN A 84 -0.94 0.67 5.09
CA ASN A 84 0.08 1.07 6.06
C ASN A 84 1.45 0.55 5.60
N LEU A 85 2.48 1.35 5.78
CA LEU A 85 3.86 0.89 5.72
C LEU A 85 4.35 0.64 7.14
N ILE A 86 4.91 -0.55 7.41
CA ILE A 86 5.38 -0.93 8.74
C ILE A 86 6.88 -1.16 8.72
N LYS A 87 7.58 -0.55 9.68
CA LYS A 87 8.98 -0.85 10.01
C LYS A 87 9.01 -1.51 11.39
N GLY A 88 9.29 -2.81 11.43
CA GLY A 88 9.23 -3.59 12.68
C GLY A 88 7.82 -3.65 13.24
N SER A 89 7.53 -2.85 14.28
CA SER A 89 6.21 -2.76 14.92
C SER A 89 5.56 -1.37 14.80
N THR A 90 6.18 -0.46 14.06
CA THR A 90 5.73 0.94 13.93
C THR A 90 5.18 1.20 12.54
N ILE A 91 4.03 1.87 12.48
CA ILE A 91 3.48 2.41 11.22
C ILE A 91 4.23 3.71 10.90
N ILE A 92 4.75 3.83 9.69
CA ILE A 92 5.48 4.99 9.18
C ILE A 92 4.75 5.66 8.02
#